data_AF-A0A7W9GRU4-F1
#
_entry.id   AF-A0A7W9GRU4-F1
#
_cell.length_a   1.000
_cell.length_b   1.000
_cell.length_c   1.000
_cell.angle_alpha   90.00
_cell.angle_beta   90.00
_cell.angle_gamma   90.00
#
_symmetry.space_group_name_H-M   'P 1'
#
loop_
_entity.id
_entity.type
_entity.pdbx_description
1 polymer ?
#
loop_
_entity_poly.entity_id
_entity_poly.type
_entity_poly.pdbx_seq_one_letter_code
_entity_poly.pdbx_strand_id
1 'polypeptide(L)'
;MEPTDTTTTGRSRRGLIAAAGAAAAVTVVGTATPARAEAQVIDSGPDEIGLRVNADGQGGSFYQKPGATADTHALSCVCKATTGRNSALNVTSDNPAFSAMQVSGRELDTGTIKIAHVGQSDGSDGDAAAVSISLGTAGTAAQGIFIDAPNGTSGTYLQLKAGTQRMLRIHGDGRIQFHGPATVAPSSALPATPSGWFRFLTPGGQVVRVPYYAE
;
A
#
# COMPACT_ATOMS: atom_id res chain seq x y z
N MET A 1 67.49 -14.82 -6.06
CA MET A 1 66.11 -15.22 -6.35
C MET A 1 65.36 -15.02 -5.05
N GLU A 2 64.81 -13.83 -4.88
CA GLU A 2 64.07 -13.46 -3.66
C GLU A 2 62.60 -13.87 -3.86
N PRO A 3 61.92 -14.49 -2.88
CA PRO A 3 60.51 -14.80 -3.02
C PRO A 3 59.67 -13.54 -2.78
N THR A 4 58.89 -13.16 -3.78
CA THR A 4 57.84 -12.16 -3.70
C THR A 4 56.72 -12.68 -2.79
N ASP A 5 56.54 -12.07 -1.62
CA ASP A 5 55.36 -12.28 -0.79
C ASP A 5 54.25 -11.32 -1.24
N THR A 6 53.32 -11.85 -2.04
CA THR A 6 52.07 -11.21 -2.42
C THR A 6 51.02 -11.43 -1.34
N THR A 7 51.04 -10.61 -0.29
CA THR A 7 49.92 -10.48 0.65
C THR A 7 49.05 -9.27 0.27
N THR A 8 48.08 -9.51 -0.61
CA THR A 8 47.00 -8.55 -0.90
C THR A 8 46.03 -8.53 0.27
N THR A 9 46.33 -7.74 1.30
CA THR A 9 45.41 -7.51 2.41
C THR A 9 44.27 -6.61 1.92
N GLY A 10 43.12 -7.21 1.62
CA GLY A 10 41.88 -6.50 1.30
C GLY A 10 41.45 -5.63 2.47
N ARG A 11 41.83 -4.35 2.47
CA ARG A 11 41.31 -3.36 3.43
C ARG A 11 39.86 -3.03 3.06
N SER A 12 38.92 -3.41 3.91
CA SER A 12 37.59 -2.79 3.90
C SER A 12 37.75 -1.31 4.21
N ARG A 13 37.42 -0.45 3.23
CA ARG A 13 37.47 1.01 3.40
C ARG A 13 36.32 1.43 4.31
N ARG A 14 36.57 1.56 5.61
CA ARG A 14 35.68 2.27 6.54
C ARG A 14 35.90 3.77 6.35
N GLY A 15 35.06 4.41 5.54
CA GLY A 15 34.99 5.86 5.46
C GLY A 15 34.18 6.42 6.62
N LEU A 16 34.79 7.26 7.46
CA LEU A 16 34.09 8.07 8.46
C LEU A 16 33.69 9.38 7.77
N ILE A 17 32.39 9.61 7.55
CA ILE A 17 31.87 10.91 7.10
C ILE A 17 31.39 11.64 8.34
N ALA A 18 32.18 12.63 8.80
CA ALA A 18 31.79 13.51 9.88
C ALA A 18 31.04 14.71 9.30
N ALA A 19 29.70 14.69 9.39
CA ALA A 19 28.90 15.91 9.26
C ALA A 19 28.91 16.63 10.62
N ALA A 20 29.15 17.94 10.61
CA ALA A 20 29.14 18.76 11.82
C ALA A 20 27.71 18.84 12.37
N GLY A 21 27.46 18.11 13.46
CA GLY A 21 26.15 18.01 14.13
C GLY A 21 25.60 16.59 14.08
N ALA A 22 25.68 15.89 15.22
CA ALA A 22 25.25 14.50 15.43
C ALA A 22 25.78 13.49 14.37
N ALA A 23 26.96 12.92 14.64
CA ALA A 23 27.57 11.91 13.77
C ALA A 23 26.73 10.62 13.71
N ALA A 24 25.98 10.43 12.62
CA ALA A 24 25.50 9.12 12.22
C ALA A 24 26.64 8.37 11.50
N ALA A 25 27.21 7.35 12.13
CA ALA A 25 28.23 6.52 11.51
C ALA A 25 27.60 5.59 10.45
N VAL A 26 27.70 5.93 9.18
CA VAL A 26 27.37 5.00 8.07
C VAL A 26 28.46 3.92 8.03
N THR A 27 28.16 2.72 8.51
CA THR A 27 29.07 1.58 8.42
C THR A 27 28.73 0.76 7.19
N VAL A 28 29.53 0.87 6.14
CA VAL A 28 29.46 -0.05 4.99
C VAL A 28 30.15 -1.36 5.40
N VAL A 29 29.36 -2.43 5.60
CA VAL A 29 29.87 -3.78 5.87
C VAL A 29 29.59 -4.65 4.64
N GLY A 30 30.64 -5.07 3.93
CA GLY A 30 30.51 -5.99 2.82
C GLY A 30 31.85 -6.57 2.39
N THR A 31 31.86 -7.87 2.10
CA THR A 31 32.96 -8.60 1.44
C THR A 31 32.54 -9.00 0.01
N ALA A 32 31.89 -8.10 -0.72
CA ALA A 32 31.40 -8.40 -2.06
C ALA A 32 32.55 -8.33 -3.10
N THR A 33 32.75 -9.43 -3.82
CA THR A 33 33.41 -9.50 -5.12
C THR A 33 32.78 -8.44 -6.05
N PRO A 34 33.53 -7.74 -6.94
CA PRO A 34 33.05 -6.50 -7.54
C PRO A 34 31.95 -6.72 -8.60
N ALA A 35 30.72 -6.90 -8.13
CA ALA A 35 29.53 -6.42 -8.81
C ALA A 35 29.15 -5.09 -8.12
N ARG A 36 28.88 -4.06 -8.93
CA ARG A 36 28.77 -2.65 -8.52
C ARG A 36 27.65 -2.43 -7.49
N ALA A 37 27.96 -2.54 -6.21
CA ALA A 37 27.11 -2.04 -5.13
C ALA A 37 27.67 -0.69 -4.67
N GLU A 38 26.97 0.40 -4.99
CA GLU A 38 27.33 1.75 -4.56
C GLU A 38 26.19 2.32 -3.70
N ALA A 39 26.52 2.70 -2.47
CA ALA A 39 25.67 3.53 -1.63
C ALA A 39 26.23 4.95 -1.68
N GLN A 40 25.50 5.84 -2.36
CA GLN A 40 25.90 7.24 -2.51
C GLN A 40 25.03 8.09 -1.59
N VAL A 41 25.68 8.83 -0.69
CA VAL A 41 25.06 9.99 -0.05
C VAL A 41 25.14 11.13 -1.06
N ILE A 42 23.99 11.58 -1.53
CA ILE A 42 23.85 12.71 -2.43
C ILE A 42 23.57 13.92 -1.54
N ASP A 43 24.58 14.76 -1.34
CA ASP A 43 24.41 16.10 -0.79
C ASP A 43 24.17 17.05 -1.96
N SER A 44 22.90 17.41 -2.20
CA SER A 44 22.50 18.34 -3.26
C SER A 44 22.35 19.78 -2.77
N GLY A 45 22.66 20.05 -1.50
CA GLY A 45 22.56 21.38 -0.90
C GLY A 45 22.30 21.34 0.61
N PRO A 46 22.26 22.52 1.26
CA PRO A 46 22.25 22.64 2.73
C PRO A 46 21.05 21.97 3.42
N ASP A 47 19.99 21.65 2.68
CA ASP A 47 18.72 21.10 3.19
C ASP A 47 18.31 19.77 2.53
N GLU A 48 19.17 19.13 1.72
CA GLU A 48 18.84 17.87 1.03
C GLU A 48 19.97 16.84 1.14
N ILE A 49 19.71 15.79 1.92
CA ILE A 49 20.55 14.58 1.96
C ILE A 49 19.75 13.44 1.34
N GLY A 50 20.09 13.06 0.11
CA GLY A 50 19.56 11.89 -0.57
C GLY A 50 20.40 10.65 -0.28
N LEU A 51 19.77 9.50 -0.09
CA LEU A 51 20.45 8.20 -0.13
C LEU A 51 19.99 7.46 -1.39
N ARG A 52 20.93 7.20 -2.31
CA ARG A 52 20.68 6.33 -3.45
C ARG A 52 21.42 5.01 -3.27
N VAL A 53 20.67 3.92 -3.23
CA VAL A 53 21.22 2.56 -3.24
C VAL A 53 20.97 1.98 -4.62
N ASN A 54 22.02 1.91 -5.46
CA ASN A 54 21.96 1.18 -6.72
C ASN A 54 22.52 -0.22 -6.46
N ALA A 55 21.66 -1.23 -6.51
CA ALA A 55 22.04 -2.62 -6.35
C ALA A 55 21.67 -3.39 -7.61
N ASP A 56 22.56 -3.38 -8.61
CA ASP A 56 22.38 -4.16 -9.83
C ASP A 56 22.47 -5.65 -9.47
N GLY A 57 21.32 -6.33 -9.46
CA GLY A 57 21.22 -7.78 -9.34
C GLY A 57 21.40 -8.41 -7.95
N GLN A 58 21.54 -7.63 -6.87
CA GLN A 58 21.75 -8.17 -5.50
C GLN A 58 20.81 -7.58 -4.42
N GLY A 59 19.85 -6.74 -4.80
CA GLY A 59 18.84 -6.18 -3.89
C GLY A 59 19.40 -5.10 -2.95
N GLY A 60 18.90 -3.87 -3.09
CA GLY A 60 19.10 -2.81 -2.10
C GLY A 60 17.97 -2.87 -1.09
N SER A 61 18.27 -2.83 0.21
CA SER A 61 17.24 -2.73 1.24
C SER A 61 17.52 -1.58 2.20
N PHE A 62 16.46 -0.89 2.59
CA PHE A 62 16.44 -0.09 3.79
C PHE A 62 15.80 -0.94 4.88
N TYR A 63 16.55 -1.21 5.95
CA TYR A 63 16.06 -2.01 7.07
C TYR A 63 16.11 -1.17 8.35
N GLN A 64 14.94 -0.89 8.90
CA GLN A 64 14.80 -0.27 10.21
C GLN A 64 13.97 -1.17 11.11
N LYS A 65 14.58 -1.61 12.22
CA LYS A 65 13.91 -2.36 13.27
C LYS A 65 13.70 -1.45 14.47
N PRO A 66 12.50 -0.89 14.69
CA PRO A 66 12.25 -0.13 15.92
C PRO A 66 12.44 -1.06 17.14
N GLY A 67 12.89 -0.49 18.25
CA GLY A 67 12.96 -1.22 19.53
C GLY A 67 11.56 -1.63 20.01
N ALA A 68 11.49 -2.65 20.88
CA ALA A 68 10.24 -3.27 21.32
C ALA A 68 9.25 -2.33 22.07
N THR A 69 9.67 -1.12 22.43
CA THR A 69 8.93 -0.15 23.25
C THR A 69 8.89 1.24 22.61
N ALA A 70 9.09 1.35 21.29
CA ALA A 70 9.13 2.65 20.64
C ALA A 70 7.70 3.22 20.44
N ASP A 71 7.41 4.36 21.09
CA ASP A 71 6.20 5.17 20.86
C ASP A 71 6.29 6.02 19.56
N THR A 72 7.15 5.63 18.63
CA THR A 72 7.47 6.41 17.42
C THR A 72 7.40 5.53 16.18
N HIS A 73 7.22 6.16 15.02
CA HIS A 73 7.16 5.45 13.76
C HIS A 73 8.54 4.92 13.34
N ALA A 74 8.56 3.70 12.80
CA ALA A 74 9.76 3.16 12.16
C ALA A 74 10.14 3.95 10.90
N LEU A 75 9.20 4.58 10.20
CA LEU A 75 9.46 5.43 9.05
C LEU A 75 8.42 6.55 9.00
N SER A 76 8.84 7.76 8.65
CA SER A 76 7.95 8.90 8.41
C SER A 76 8.37 9.62 7.15
N CYS A 77 7.46 9.72 6.18
CA CYS A 77 7.64 10.46 4.94
C CYS A 77 6.68 11.66 4.96
N VAL A 78 7.21 12.87 4.89
CA VAL A 78 6.42 14.10 5.07
C VAL A 78 6.68 15.06 3.92
N CYS A 79 5.65 15.38 3.14
CA CYS A 79 5.68 16.48 2.18
C CYS A 79 4.99 17.69 2.80
N LYS A 80 5.72 18.79 2.99
CA LYS A 80 5.19 20.07 3.49
C LYS A 80 4.90 21.08 2.38
N ALA A 81 5.19 20.73 1.13
CA ALA A 81 4.90 21.61 0.01
C ALA A 81 3.38 21.84 -0.09
N THR A 82 2.98 23.10 -0.18
CA THR A 82 1.58 23.53 -0.30
C THR A 82 1.14 23.71 -1.76
N THR A 83 2.06 23.50 -2.71
CA THR A 83 1.84 23.58 -4.15
C THR A 83 2.68 22.53 -4.87
N GLY A 84 2.38 22.25 -6.15
CA GLY A 84 3.11 21.30 -6.98
C GLY A 84 2.37 19.98 -7.19
N ARG A 85 3.06 19.00 -7.79
CA ARG A 85 2.51 17.67 -8.16
C ARG A 85 3.29 16.50 -7.56
N ASN A 86 4.11 16.76 -6.55
CA ASN A 86 4.95 15.75 -5.93
C ASN A 86 4.20 15.03 -4.79
N SER A 87 4.42 13.72 -4.69
CA SER A 87 3.88 12.89 -3.60
C SER A 87 4.88 12.80 -2.45
N ALA A 88 4.39 12.59 -1.22
CA ALA A 88 5.27 12.33 -0.07
C ALA A 88 6.02 10.99 -0.17
N LEU A 89 5.42 10.00 -0.84
CA LEU A 89 6.00 8.71 -1.15
C LEU A 89 5.52 8.26 -2.53
N ASN A 90 6.45 7.76 -3.35
CA ASN A 90 6.14 7.10 -4.62
C ASN A 90 6.83 5.72 -4.62
N VAL A 91 6.08 4.68 -4.99
CA VAL A 91 6.57 3.30 -5.06
C VAL A 91 6.21 2.76 -6.45
N THR A 92 7.21 2.33 -7.20
CA THR A 92 7.08 1.82 -8.56
C THR A 92 7.80 0.49 -8.69
N SER A 93 7.22 -0.44 -9.45
CA SER A 93 7.82 -1.74 -9.72
C SER A 93 7.56 -2.13 -11.17
N ASP A 94 8.63 -2.53 -11.86
CA ASP A 94 8.56 -3.16 -13.18
C ASP A 94 8.57 -4.70 -13.08
N ASN A 95 8.58 -5.27 -11.87
CA ASN A 95 8.57 -6.71 -11.66
C ASN A 95 7.15 -7.27 -11.80
N PRO A 96 6.83 -8.04 -12.85
CA PRO A 96 5.48 -8.58 -13.06
C PRO A 96 5.15 -9.78 -12.15
N ALA A 97 6.17 -10.40 -11.53
CA ALA A 97 6.00 -11.64 -10.78
C ALA A 97 5.62 -11.43 -9.30
N PHE A 98 5.63 -10.19 -8.81
CA PHE A 98 5.42 -9.90 -7.39
C PHE A 98 4.78 -8.53 -7.15
N SER A 99 4.12 -8.38 -6.01
CA SER A 99 3.47 -7.12 -5.64
C SER A 99 4.48 -5.98 -5.51
N ALA A 100 4.14 -4.81 -6.06
CA ALA A 100 4.96 -3.60 -5.91
C ALA A 100 5.10 -3.14 -4.45
N MET A 101 4.09 -3.40 -3.61
CA MET A 101 4.08 -3.11 -2.19
C MET A 101 3.37 -4.24 -1.43
N GLN A 102 3.92 -4.65 -0.30
CA GLN A 102 3.28 -5.58 0.64
C GLN A 102 3.25 -4.97 2.04
N VAL A 103 2.12 -5.13 2.72
CA VAL A 103 1.93 -4.65 4.08
C VAL A 103 1.30 -5.78 4.88
N SER A 104 1.84 -6.04 6.06
CA SER A 104 1.29 -6.99 7.02
C SER A 104 1.30 -6.36 8.40
N GLY A 105 0.21 -6.54 9.13
CA GLY A 105 0.01 -6.04 10.49
C GLY A 105 -0.72 -7.06 11.35
N ARG A 106 -0.84 -6.77 12.65
CA ARG A 106 -1.52 -7.61 13.65
C ARG A 106 -2.27 -6.74 14.65
N GLU A 107 -3.05 -5.83 14.12
CA GLU A 107 -3.77 -4.82 14.88
C GLU A 107 -4.93 -5.44 15.67
N LEU A 108 -5.22 -4.92 16.86
CA LEU A 108 -6.36 -5.37 17.68
C LEU A 108 -7.64 -4.56 17.39
N ASP A 109 -7.51 -3.26 17.15
CA ASP A 109 -8.64 -2.32 17.09
C ASP A 109 -8.49 -1.20 16.04
N THR A 110 -7.49 -1.30 15.16
CA THR A 110 -7.25 -0.37 14.05
C THR A 110 -7.03 -1.12 12.74
N GLY A 111 -6.99 -0.40 11.63
CA GLY A 111 -6.66 -0.98 10.32
C GLY A 111 -5.16 -1.09 10.12
N THR A 112 -4.71 -2.19 9.51
CA THR A 112 -3.32 -2.37 9.07
C THR A 112 -2.83 -1.23 8.17
N ILE A 113 -3.72 -0.71 7.33
CA ILE A 113 -3.52 0.53 6.57
C ILE A 113 -4.65 1.48 6.95
N LYS A 114 -4.28 2.66 7.46
CA LYS A 114 -5.22 3.74 7.77
C LYS A 114 -4.93 4.93 6.85
N ILE A 115 -5.93 5.30 6.05
CA ILE A 115 -5.88 6.46 5.16
C ILE A 115 -6.88 7.50 5.68
N ALA A 116 -6.45 8.76 5.70
CA ALA A 116 -7.29 9.90 6.04
C ALA A 116 -7.07 11.00 5.01
N HIS A 117 -8.13 11.37 4.30
CA HIS A 117 -8.18 12.60 3.52
C HIS A 117 -8.65 13.73 4.46
N VAL A 118 -7.81 14.76 4.61
CA VAL A 118 -8.20 15.98 5.33
C VAL A 118 -8.75 16.93 4.29
N GLY A 119 -10.07 17.04 4.26
CA GLY A 119 -10.77 17.85 3.26
C GLY A 119 -10.56 19.35 3.42
N GLN A 120 -11.02 20.10 2.43
CA GLN A 120 -11.02 21.56 2.46
C GLN A 120 -12.29 22.08 3.15
N SER A 121 -12.16 23.11 3.98
CA SER A 121 -13.31 23.60 4.77
C SER A 121 -14.40 24.26 3.93
N ASP A 122 -14.09 24.66 2.70
CA ASP A 122 -15.02 25.22 1.72
C ASP A 122 -15.68 24.14 0.84
N GLY A 123 -15.34 22.86 1.04
CA GLY A 123 -15.87 21.75 0.25
C GLY A 123 -15.37 21.72 -1.20
N SER A 124 -14.25 22.39 -1.50
CA SER A 124 -13.69 22.43 -2.85
C SER A 124 -13.08 21.09 -3.32
N ASP A 125 -13.19 20.04 -2.51
CA ASP A 125 -12.60 18.71 -2.70
C ASP A 125 -13.60 17.67 -3.21
N GLY A 126 -14.66 18.12 -3.90
CA GLY A 126 -15.74 17.25 -4.39
C GLY A 126 -15.31 16.10 -5.31
N ASP A 127 -14.18 16.24 -6.00
CA ASP A 127 -13.59 15.19 -6.85
C ASP A 127 -12.43 14.43 -6.17
N ALA A 128 -12.09 14.77 -4.93
CA ALA A 128 -11.05 14.09 -4.18
C ALA A 128 -11.54 12.72 -3.68
N ALA A 129 -10.61 11.77 -3.58
CA ALA A 129 -10.87 10.45 -3.03
C ALA A 129 -9.77 10.05 -2.06
N ALA A 130 -10.14 9.34 -0.98
CA ALA A 130 -9.16 8.74 -0.08
C ALA A 130 -8.34 7.65 -0.79
N VAL A 131 -8.96 6.91 -1.72
CA VAL A 131 -8.33 5.88 -2.53
C VAL A 131 -8.81 6.01 -3.97
N SER A 132 -7.90 6.10 -4.92
CA SER A 132 -8.17 6.07 -6.36
C SER A 132 -7.36 4.93 -7.00
N ILE A 133 -8.01 4.10 -7.80
CA ILE A 133 -7.41 2.93 -8.45
C ILE A 133 -7.70 3.03 -9.94
N SER A 134 -6.65 2.94 -10.75
CA SER A 134 -6.75 2.91 -12.21
C SER A 134 -6.11 1.63 -12.73
N LEU A 135 -6.85 0.87 -13.54
CA LEU A 135 -6.36 -0.30 -14.24
C LEU A 135 -5.94 0.12 -15.65
N GLY A 136 -4.64 0.25 -15.86
CA GLY A 136 -4.08 0.71 -17.13
C GLY A 136 -4.13 -0.35 -18.23
N THR A 137 -3.92 0.12 -19.47
CA THR A 137 -3.81 -0.65 -20.71
C THR A 137 -5.14 -1.18 -21.26
N ALA A 138 -5.43 -0.87 -22.52
CA ALA A 138 -6.59 -1.39 -23.22
C ALA A 138 -6.55 -2.93 -23.27
N GLY A 139 -7.68 -3.57 -22.95
CA GLY A 139 -7.78 -5.03 -22.90
C GLY A 139 -7.27 -5.69 -21.61
N THR A 140 -6.95 -4.91 -20.56
CA THR A 140 -6.59 -5.48 -19.26
C THR A 140 -7.75 -6.28 -18.65
N ALA A 141 -7.43 -7.44 -18.09
CA ALA A 141 -8.35 -8.29 -17.32
C ALA A 141 -8.08 -8.24 -15.80
N ALA A 142 -7.30 -7.25 -15.35
CA ALA A 142 -6.96 -7.10 -13.94
C ALA A 142 -8.22 -6.84 -13.09
N GLN A 143 -8.22 -7.34 -11.85
CA GLN A 143 -9.24 -7.02 -10.87
C GLN A 143 -8.90 -5.68 -10.19
N GLY A 144 -9.92 -4.90 -9.84
CA GLY A 144 -9.74 -3.64 -9.11
C GLY A 144 -9.41 -3.87 -7.63
N ILE A 145 -10.36 -4.46 -6.90
CA ILE A 145 -10.21 -4.78 -5.48
C ILE A 145 -10.55 -6.27 -5.29
N PHE A 146 -9.60 -7.02 -4.73
CA PHE A 146 -9.77 -8.40 -4.31
C PHE A 146 -9.68 -8.48 -2.79
N ILE A 147 -10.67 -9.12 -2.14
CA ILE A 147 -10.73 -9.30 -0.69
C ILE A 147 -10.95 -10.78 -0.43
N ASP A 148 -10.09 -11.37 0.39
CA ASP A 148 -10.18 -12.76 0.81
C ASP A 148 -9.83 -12.91 2.29
N ALA A 149 -10.40 -13.94 2.91
CA ALA A 149 -10.03 -14.41 4.23
C ALA A 149 -9.82 -15.93 4.11
N PRO A 150 -8.61 -16.39 3.74
CA PRO A 150 -8.38 -17.79 3.36
C PRO A 150 -8.65 -18.77 4.52
N ASN A 151 -8.57 -18.29 5.76
CA ASN A 151 -8.88 -19.06 6.98
C ASN A 151 -10.28 -18.75 7.54
N GLY A 152 -11.12 -18.06 6.76
CA GLY A 152 -12.40 -17.50 7.18
C GLY A 152 -12.27 -16.24 8.03
N THR A 153 -13.36 -15.49 8.13
CA THR A 153 -13.49 -14.36 9.05
C THR A 153 -14.91 -14.32 9.64
N SER A 154 -15.01 -14.07 10.95
CA SER A 154 -16.29 -13.74 11.60
C SER A 154 -16.68 -12.27 11.40
N GLY A 155 -15.75 -11.46 10.89
CA GLY A 155 -15.94 -10.05 10.60
C GLY A 155 -16.74 -9.81 9.32
N THR A 156 -16.61 -8.58 8.84
CA THR A 156 -17.24 -8.10 7.61
C THR A 156 -16.15 -7.92 6.56
N TYR A 157 -16.38 -8.36 5.32
CA TYR A 157 -15.44 -8.14 4.21
C TYR A 157 -15.38 -6.67 3.78
N LEU A 158 -16.53 -6.01 3.67
CA LEU A 158 -16.63 -4.59 3.31
C LEU A 158 -17.65 -3.88 4.18
N GLN A 159 -17.29 -2.72 4.71
CA GLN A 159 -18.22 -1.85 5.41
C GLN A 159 -18.03 -0.38 5.02
N LEU A 160 -19.10 0.26 4.60
CA LEU A 160 -19.17 1.71 4.42
C LEU A 160 -20.00 2.33 5.55
N LYS A 161 -19.50 3.42 6.13
CA LYS A 161 -20.18 4.15 7.20
C LYS A 161 -20.21 5.64 6.88
N ALA A 162 -21.29 6.30 7.30
CA ALA A 162 -21.39 7.75 7.38
C ALA A 162 -21.58 8.11 8.87
N GLY A 163 -20.50 8.58 9.51
CA GLY A 163 -20.46 8.74 10.96
C GLY A 163 -20.67 7.41 11.70
N THR A 164 -21.68 7.35 12.55
CA THR A 164 -22.04 6.12 13.29
C THR A 164 -22.89 5.16 12.45
N GLN A 165 -23.55 5.66 11.40
CA GLN A 165 -24.50 4.88 10.61
C GLN A 165 -23.79 3.99 9.59
N ARG A 166 -24.26 2.75 9.46
CA ARG A 166 -23.72 1.75 8.52
C ARG A 166 -24.50 1.85 7.23
N MET A 167 -23.86 2.20 6.13
CA MET A 167 -24.50 2.45 4.83
C MET A 167 -24.60 1.17 4.00
N LEU A 168 -23.47 0.47 3.85
CA LEU A 168 -23.34 -0.76 3.07
C LEU A 168 -22.47 -1.73 3.85
N ARG A 169 -22.82 -3.00 3.81
CA ARG A 169 -22.06 -4.07 4.42
C ARG A 169 -22.09 -5.35 3.60
N ILE A 170 -20.93 -6.01 3.49
CA ILE A 170 -20.79 -7.39 3.01
C ILE A 170 -20.26 -8.25 4.17
N HIS A 171 -21.12 -9.09 4.73
CA HIS A 171 -20.80 -9.95 5.87
C HIS A 171 -19.82 -11.07 5.49
N GLY A 172 -19.13 -11.66 6.49
CA GLY A 172 -18.22 -12.80 6.31
C GLY A 172 -18.87 -14.04 5.69
N ASP A 173 -20.20 -14.15 5.74
CA ASP A 173 -21.00 -15.21 5.12
C ASP A 173 -21.59 -14.82 3.75
N GLY A 174 -21.16 -13.69 3.17
CA GLY A 174 -21.54 -13.23 1.85
C GLY A 174 -22.86 -12.45 1.79
N ARG A 175 -23.60 -12.28 2.89
CA ARG A 175 -24.80 -11.44 2.90
C ARG A 175 -24.47 -9.98 2.63
N ILE A 176 -25.33 -9.31 1.86
CA ILE A 176 -25.22 -7.88 1.58
C ILE A 176 -26.35 -7.14 2.29
N GLN A 177 -25.99 -6.09 3.03
CA GLN A 177 -26.92 -5.22 3.76
C GLN A 177 -26.76 -3.77 3.29
N PHE A 178 -27.89 -3.11 3.02
CA PHE A 178 -27.98 -1.69 2.71
C PHE A 178 -28.78 -0.94 3.78
N HIS A 179 -28.44 0.32 4.00
CA HIS A 179 -29.25 1.25 4.77
C HIS A 179 -30.06 2.16 3.84
N GLY A 180 -31.38 2.18 4.03
CA GLY A 180 -32.30 2.95 3.18
C GLY A 180 -32.80 2.17 1.97
N PRO A 181 -33.64 2.81 1.12
CA PRO A 181 -34.16 2.19 -0.10
C PRO A 181 -33.04 1.98 -1.12
N ALA A 182 -33.07 0.85 -1.81
CA ALA A 182 -32.21 0.57 -2.95
C ALA A 182 -33.02 0.71 -4.24
N THR A 183 -32.50 1.47 -5.19
CA THR A 183 -33.04 1.51 -6.55
C THR A 183 -32.25 0.53 -7.40
N VAL A 184 -32.95 -0.43 -8.00
CA VAL A 184 -32.37 -1.31 -9.03
C VAL A 184 -32.87 -0.81 -10.37
N ALA A 185 -31.97 -0.30 -11.21
CA ALA A 185 -32.34 0.10 -12.56
C ALA A 185 -32.79 -1.14 -13.35
N PRO A 186 -33.94 -1.10 -14.05
CA PRO A 186 -34.32 -2.19 -14.93
C PRO A 186 -33.29 -2.29 -16.06
N SER A 187 -32.70 -3.46 -16.24
CA SER A 187 -31.92 -3.74 -17.43
C SER A 187 -32.88 -3.81 -18.62
N SER A 188 -32.58 -3.07 -19.70
CA SER A 188 -33.34 -3.08 -20.96
C SER A 188 -33.12 -4.33 -21.81
N ALA A 189 -32.37 -5.31 -21.31
CA ALA A 189 -31.99 -6.53 -22.02
C ALA A 189 -31.99 -7.76 -21.10
N LEU A 190 -32.99 -7.87 -20.22
CA LEU A 190 -33.14 -9.08 -19.43
C LEU A 190 -33.70 -10.21 -20.29
N PRO A 191 -33.06 -11.40 -20.31
CA PRO A 191 -33.68 -12.62 -20.82
C PRO A 191 -35.07 -12.82 -20.20
N ALA A 192 -36.00 -13.44 -20.94
CA ALA A 192 -37.35 -13.70 -20.43
C ALA A 192 -37.37 -14.59 -19.17
N THR A 193 -36.26 -15.28 -18.87
CA THR A 193 -36.13 -16.20 -17.75
C THR A 193 -34.91 -15.84 -16.89
N PRO A 194 -35.07 -15.55 -15.59
CA PRO A 194 -33.96 -15.35 -14.66
C PRO A 194 -33.10 -16.60 -14.48
N SER A 195 -31.79 -16.42 -14.33
CA SER A 195 -30.88 -17.49 -13.88
C SER A 195 -31.07 -17.82 -12.39
N GLY A 196 -31.66 -16.91 -11.62
CA GLY A 196 -32.12 -17.17 -10.27
C GLY A 196 -32.71 -15.93 -9.60
N TRP A 197 -32.82 -15.95 -8.27
CA TRP A 197 -33.42 -14.86 -7.49
C TRP A 197 -32.54 -14.49 -6.30
N PHE A 198 -32.18 -13.21 -6.19
CA PHE A 198 -31.77 -12.64 -4.92
C PHE A 198 -33.00 -12.51 -4.01
N ARG A 199 -32.86 -12.97 -2.78
CA ARG A 199 -33.89 -12.83 -1.74
C ARG A 199 -33.46 -11.71 -0.80
N PHE A 200 -34.23 -10.64 -0.76
CA PHE A 200 -34.09 -9.57 0.21
C PHE A 200 -35.13 -9.77 1.30
N LEU A 201 -34.67 -9.81 2.55
CA LEU A 201 -35.55 -9.79 3.72
C LEU A 201 -35.81 -8.33 4.09
N THR A 202 -37.07 -7.92 4.06
CA THR A 202 -37.44 -6.60 4.59
C THR A 202 -37.40 -6.61 6.12
N PRO A 203 -37.32 -5.43 6.78
CA PRO A 203 -37.40 -5.35 8.24
C PRO A 203 -38.67 -5.97 8.84
N GLY A 204 -39.75 -6.14 8.05
CA GLY A 204 -40.98 -6.83 8.43
C GLY A 204 -41.02 -8.33 8.12
N GLY A 205 -39.89 -8.93 7.71
CA GLY A 205 -39.81 -10.37 7.40
C GLY A 205 -40.39 -10.77 6.04
N GLN A 206 -40.80 -9.83 5.20
CA GLN A 206 -41.22 -10.15 3.82
C GLN A 206 -40.01 -10.46 2.96
N VAL A 207 -40.16 -11.46 2.08
CA VAL A 207 -39.15 -11.82 1.09
C VAL A 207 -39.45 -11.10 -0.22
N VAL A 208 -38.64 -10.12 -0.57
CA VAL A 208 -38.62 -9.51 -1.91
C VAL A 208 -37.67 -10.33 -2.77
N ARG A 209 -38.14 -10.78 -3.93
CA ARG A 209 -37.34 -11.54 -4.90
C ARG A 209 -36.95 -10.62 -6.05
N VAL A 210 -35.65 -10.46 -6.28
CA VAL A 210 -35.12 -9.73 -7.44
C VAL A 210 -34.45 -10.76 -8.35
N PRO A 211 -34.84 -10.86 -9.62
CA PRO A 211 -34.24 -11.81 -10.55
C PRO A 211 -32.77 -11.44 -10.81
N TYR A 212 -31.89 -12.43 -10.92
CA TYR A 212 -30.55 -12.25 -11.45
C TYR A 212 -30.36 -13.11 -12.69
N TYR A 213 -29.42 -12.68 -13.53
CA TYR A 213 -29.10 -13.30 -14.81
C TYR A 213 -27.59 -13.54 -14.78
N ALA A 214 -27.18 -14.80 -14.91
CA ALA A 214 -25.78 -15.15 -15.09
C ALA A 214 -25.39 -14.75 -16.51
N GLU A 215 -24.18 -14.22 -16.67
CA GLU A 215 -23.56 -14.03 -17.99
C GLU A 215 -23.20 -15.37 -18.64
#